data_AF-A0A7S0Y4J6-F1
#
_entry.id   AF-A0A7S0Y4J6-F1
#
_cell.length_a   1.000
_cell.length_b   1.000
_cell.length_c   1.000
_cell.angle_alpha   90.00
_cell.angle_beta   90.00
_cell.angle_gamma   90.00
#
_symmetry.space_group_name_H-M   'P 1'
#
loop_
_entity.id
_entity.type
_entity.pdbx_description
1 polymer ?
#
loop_
_entity_poly.entity_id
_entity_poly.type
_entity_poly.pdbx_seq_one_letter_code
_entity_poly.pdbx_strand_id
1 'polypeptide(L)'
;VLSLNSKWRIFPPTTLATAGEMSGEADQAADEASKYEELFHKFKALEFVNDDMYKREVLLRQQLTSAQKRVGELEKAASDKGEQEAGSAELQAATEARDAAALRVMELEDVQEGLQKQLEEAKTAAAETNILVAKLQQENAGLRKQQGDLEREL
;
A
#
# COMPACT_ATOMS: atom_id res chain seq x y z
N VAL A 1 7.67 -17.74 -3.70
CA VAL A 1 8.17 -17.38 -2.34
C VAL A 1 7.28 -16.26 -1.83
N LEU A 2 6.27 -16.59 -1.04
CA LEU A 2 5.31 -15.63 -0.46
C LEU A 2 5.84 -15.23 0.93
N SER A 3 6.49 -14.07 1.01
CA SER A 3 6.88 -13.49 2.30
C SER A 3 5.68 -12.72 2.86
N LEU A 4 4.79 -13.45 3.53
CA LEU A 4 3.82 -12.87 4.45
C LEU A 4 4.60 -12.39 5.68
N ASN A 5 5.00 -11.12 5.68
CA ASN A 5 5.62 -10.50 6.84
C ASN A 5 4.54 -10.32 7.92
N SER A 6 4.43 -11.34 8.76
CA SER A 6 3.32 -11.70 9.64
C SER A 6 3.21 -10.86 10.92
N LYS A 7 3.38 -9.54 10.84
CA LYS A 7 3.32 -8.68 12.05
C LYS A 7 1.94 -8.08 12.35
N TRP A 8 1.00 -8.13 11.42
CA TRP A 8 -0.32 -7.52 11.62
C TRP A 8 -1.43 -8.54 11.33
N ARG A 9 -1.86 -9.27 12.36
CA ARG A 9 -3.13 -10.00 12.30
C ARG A 9 -4.25 -8.96 12.44
N ILE A 10 -4.70 -8.43 11.31
CA ILE A 10 -6.01 -7.79 11.23
C ILE A 10 -7.02 -8.93 11.37
N PHE A 11 -7.59 -9.10 12.57
CA PHE A 11 -8.59 -10.11 12.81
C PHE A 11 -9.89 -9.67 12.12
N PRO A 12 -10.50 -10.50 11.26
CA PRO A 12 -11.86 -10.22 10.80
C PRO A 12 -12.78 -10.16 12.02
N PRO A 13 -13.76 -9.24 12.08
CA PRO A 13 -14.70 -9.22 13.18
C PRO A 13 -15.44 -10.56 13.18
N THR A 14 -15.15 -11.39 14.17
CA THR A 14 -15.99 -12.54 14.51
C THR A 14 -17.38 -12.01 14.78
N THR A 15 -18.30 -12.33 13.86
CA THR A 15 -19.77 -12.31 13.98
C THR A 15 -20.28 -11.62 15.25
N LEU A 16 -20.38 -10.29 15.21
CA LEU A 16 -21.07 -9.47 16.22
C LEU A 16 -22.60 -9.52 16.03
N ALA A 17 -23.13 -10.65 15.53
CA ALA A 17 -24.52 -10.80 15.13
C ALA A 17 -25.39 -11.56 16.15
N THR A 18 -24.95 -11.70 17.40
CA THR A 18 -25.78 -12.32 18.46
C THR A 18 -25.79 -11.47 19.72
N ALA A 19 -26.58 -10.40 19.67
CA ALA A 19 -27.43 -9.95 20.77
C ALA A 19 -28.34 -8.83 20.23
N GLY A 20 -29.60 -9.16 19.91
CA GLY A 20 -30.68 -8.17 20.06
C GLY A 20 -30.73 -7.74 21.55
N GLU A 21 -31.24 -6.59 21.94
CA GLU A 21 -32.30 -5.77 21.39
C GLU A 21 -32.09 -4.33 21.91
N MET A 22 -31.57 -3.39 21.11
CA MET A 22 -31.80 -1.94 21.26
C MET A 22 -31.47 -1.30 19.91
N SER A 23 -32.49 -0.86 19.18
CA SER A 23 -32.44 -0.62 17.74
C SER A 23 -31.57 0.58 17.28
N GLY A 24 -30.91 1.31 18.18
CA GLY A 24 -29.94 2.36 17.82
C GLY A 24 -28.47 1.92 17.88
N GLU A 25 -28.14 0.95 18.74
CA GLU A 25 -26.77 0.47 18.95
C GLU A 25 -26.36 -0.61 17.94
N ALA A 26 -27.33 -1.40 17.46
CA ALA A 26 -27.12 -2.36 16.38
C ALA A 26 -26.82 -1.66 15.04
N ASP A 27 -27.48 -0.52 14.79
CA ASP A 27 -27.26 0.29 13.58
C ASP A 27 -25.88 0.98 13.61
N GLN A 28 -25.47 1.52 14.77
CA GLN A 28 -24.12 2.08 14.93
C GLN A 28 -23.01 1.02 14.80
N ALA A 29 -23.20 -0.15 15.39
CA ALA A 29 -22.23 -1.25 15.28
C ALA A 29 -22.14 -1.79 13.84
N ALA A 30 -23.25 -1.84 13.10
CA ALA A 30 -23.28 -2.22 11.70
C ALA A 30 -22.58 -1.16 10.81
N ASP A 31 -22.82 0.12 11.05
CA ASP A 31 -22.17 1.23 10.33
C ASP A 31 -20.65 1.24 10.55
N GLU A 32 -20.18 0.96 11.77
CA GLU A 32 -18.75 0.88 12.08
C GLU A 32 -18.09 -0.37 11.48
N ALA A 33 -18.78 -1.51 11.49
CA ALA A 33 -18.31 -2.73 10.83
C ALA A 33 -18.17 -2.54 9.30
N SER A 34 -19.14 -1.85 8.68
CA SER A 34 -19.10 -1.51 7.25
C SER A 34 -17.90 -0.60 6.93
N LYS A 35 -17.65 0.42 7.75
CA LYS A 35 -16.47 1.30 7.58
C LYS A 35 -15.15 0.53 7.71
N TYR A 36 -15.08 -0.43 8.63
CA TYR A 36 -13.90 -1.27 8.78
C TYR A 36 -13.65 -2.15 7.56
N GLU A 37 -14.71 -2.75 7.01
CA GLU A 37 -14.63 -3.59 5.82
C GLU A 37 -14.17 -2.78 4.59
N GLU A 38 -14.71 -1.57 4.41
CA GLU A 38 -14.26 -0.65 3.37
C GLU A 38 -12.78 -0.26 3.51
N LEU A 39 -12.33 0.08 4.73
CA LEU A 39 -10.94 0.40 5.02
C LEU A 39 -10.02 -0.80 4.77
N PHE A 40 -10.46 -2.01 5.12
CA PHE A 40 -9.71 -3.23 4.88
C PHE A 40 -9.56 -3.52 3.38
N HIS A 41 -10.62 -3.40 2.59
CA HIS A 41 -10.56 -3.55 1.14
C HIS A 41 -9.65 -2.50 0.49
N LYS A 42 -9.74 -1.24 0.95
CA LYS A 42 -8.87 -0.16 0.48
C LYS A 42 -7.40 -0.44 0.81
N PHE A 43 -7.11 -0.91 2.02
CA PHE A 43 -5.77 -1.31 2.43
C PHE A 43 -5.21 -2.43 1.55
N LYS A 44 -6.02 -3.47 1.28
CA LYS A 44 -5.62 -4.58 0.40
C LYS A 44 -5.36 -4.14 -1.05
N ALA A 45 -6.18 -3.23 -1.57
CA ALA A 45 -5.96 -2.65 -2.88
C ALA A 45 -4.64 -1.85 -2.93
N LEU A 46 -4.35 -1.05 -1.90
CA LEU A 46 -3.11 -0.28 -1.80
C LEU A 46 -1.87 -1.18 -1.67
N GLU A 47 -1.92 -2.26 -0.88
CA GLU A 47 -0.84 -3.26 -0.81
C GLU A 47 -0.55 -3.84 -2.20
N PHE A 48 -1.59 -4.25 -2.93
CA PHE A 48 -1.44 -4.85 -4.25
C PHE A 48 -0.82 -3.88 -5.27
N VAL A 49 -1.30 -2.63 -5.30
CA VAL A 49 -0.78 -1.59 -6.21
C VAL A 49 0.67 -1.25 -5.87
N ASN A 50 1.03 -1.15 -4.58
CA ASN A 50 2.39 -0.86 -4.16
C ASN A 50 3.37 -1.98 -4.58
N ASP A 51 2.98 -3.24 -4.40
CA ASP A 51 3.78 -4.39 -4.85
C ASP A 51 3.98 -4.44 -6.38
N ASP A 52 2.96 -4.04 -7.15
CA ASP A 52 3.05 -3.96 -8.61
C ASP A 52 3.98 -2.81 -9.06
N MET A 53 3.86 -1.65 -8.41
CA MET A 53 4.74 -0.51 -8.67
C MET A 53 6.20 -0.84 -8.37
N TYR A 54 6.49 -1.54 -7.27
CA TYR A 54 7.85 -2.00 -6.96
C TYR A 54 8.44 -2.88 -8.06
N LYS A 55 7.66 -3.82 -8.61
CA LYS A 55 8.13 -4.66 -9.73
C LYS A 55 8.43 -3.83 -10.98
N ARG A 56 7.59 -2.83 -11.27
CA ARG A 56 7.77 -1.96 -12.43
C ARG A 56 9.00 -1.07 -12.30
N GLU A 57 9.24 -0.56 -11.10
CA GLU A 57 10.45 0.20 -10.74
C GLU A 57 11.71 -0.65 -10.96
N VAL A 58 11.73 -1.90 -10.47
CA VAL A 58 12.85 -2.83 -10.67
C VAL A 58 13.13 -3.05 -12.16
N LEU A 59 12.10 -3.26 -12.98
CA LEU A 59 12.25 -3.44 -14.42
C LEU A 59 12.82 -2.18 -15.09
N LEU A 60 12.37 -0.99 -14.68
CA LEU A 60 12.87 0.27 -15.24
C LEU A 60 14.31 0.56 -14.81
N ARG A 61 14.71 0.25 -13.57
CA ARG A 61 16.11 0.33 -13.14
C ARG A 61 17.01 -0.61 -13.94
N GLN A 62 16.54 -1.81 -14.28
CA GLN A 62 17.27 -2.74 -15.15
C GLN A 62 17.42 -2.18 -16.58
N GLN A 63 16.35 -1.59 -17.12
CA GLN A 63 16.40 -0.91 -18.43
C GLN A 63 17.37 0.26 -18.43
N LEU A 64 17.34 1.10 -17.40
CA LEU A 64 18.27 2.22 -17.25
C LEU A 64 19.73 1.75 -17.18
N THR A 65 20.01 0.72 -16.38
CA THR A 65 21.35 0.12 -16.29
C THR A 65 21.83 -0.40 -17.64
N SER A 66 20.94 -1.06 -18.39
CA SER A 66 21.25 -1.59 -19.73
C SER A 66 21.52 -0.47 -20.74
N ALA A 67 20.71 0.60 -20.69
CA ALA A 67 20.89 1.79 -21.53
C ALA A 67 22.20 2.53 -21.21
N GLN A 68 22.53 2.72 -19.93
CA GLN A 68 23.80 3.31 -19.49
C GLN A 68 25.00 2.51 -19.99
N LYS A 69 24.94 1.18 -19.89
CA LYS A 69 26.01 0.31 -20.41
C LYS A 69 26.18 0.47 -21.93
N ARG A 70 25.07 0.48 -22.68
CA ARG A 70 25.10 0.65 -24.14
C ARG A 70 25.65 2.02 -24.56
N VAL A 71 25.31 3.09 -23.83
CA VAL A 71 25.90 4.42 -24.04
C VAL A 71 27.42 4.35 -23.85
N GLY A 72 27.92 3.78 -22.75
CA GLY A 72 29.36 3.67 -22.51
C GLY A 72 30.11 2.82 -23.56
N GLU A 73 29.48 1.76 -24.07
CA GLU A 73 30.03 0.95 -25.17
C GLU A 73 30.12 1.74 -26.47
N LEU A 74 29.10 2.54 -26.80
CA LEU A 74 29.05 3.39 -27.99
C LEU A 74 30.03 4.57 -27.89
N GLU A 75 30.15 5.21 -26.71
CA GLU A 75 31.13 6.27 -26.46
C GLU A 75 32.56 5.75 -26.64
N LYS A 76 32.86 4.57 -26.11
CA LYS A 76 34.16 3.93 -26.27
C LYS A 76 34.44 3.59 -27.74
N ALA A 77 33.46 3.03 -28.44
CA ALA A 77 33.59 2.71 -29.86
C ALA A 77 33.78 3.96 -30.74
N ALA A 78 33.12 5.07 -30.40
CA ALA A 78 33.29 6.36 -31.07
C ALA A 78 34.69 6.94 -30.82
N SER A 79 35.20 6.83 -29.58
CA SER A 79 36.55 7.23 -29.22
C SER A 79 37.63 6.41 -29.93
N ASP A 80 37.42 5.10 -30.08
CA ASP A 80 38.39 4.18 -30.70
C ASP A 80 38.42 4.27 -32.24
N LYS A 81 37.33 4.71 -32.88
CA LYS A 81 37.18 4.66 -34.35
C LYS A 81 37.31 5.98 -35.10
N GLY A 82 37.38 7.13 -34.42
CA GLY A 82 37.54 8.42 -35.09
C GLY A 82 36.43 8.70 -36.12
N GLU A 83 35.25 9.08 -35.63
CA GLU A 83 34.15 9.66 -36.41
C GLU A 83 33.67 8.84 -37.63
N GLN A 84 32.74 7.91 -37.37
CA GLN A 84 31.75 7.50 -38.38
C GLN A 84 30.39 8.10 -37.98
N GLU A 85 29.78 8.91 -38.85
CA GLU A 85 28.47 9.56 -38.65
C GLU A 85 27.35 8.58 -38.27
N ALA A 86 27.44 7.31 -38.67
CA ALA A 86 26.49 6.26 -38.27
C ALA A 86 26.54 5.95 -36.76
N GLY A 87 27.68 6.15 -36.10
CA GLY A 87 27.83 5.98 -34.66
C GLY A 87 27.29 7.15 -33.83
N SER A 88 27.17 8.35 -34.41
CA SER A 88 26.64 9.52 -33.68
C SER A 88 25.13 9.46 -33.50
N ALA A 89 24.39 9.02 -34.52
CA ALA A 89 22.95 8.85 -34.43
C ALA A 89 22.54 7.73 -33.47
N GLU A 90 23.29 6.61 -33.46
CA GLU A 90 23.03 5.50 -32.53
C GLU A 90 23.40 5.86 -31.09
N LEU A 91 24.49 6.62 -30.89
CA LEU A 91 24.85 7.18 -29.59
C LEU A 91 23.79 8.17 -29.09
N GLN A 92 23.32 9.08 -29.95
CA GLN A 92 22.29 10.03 -29.60
C GLN A 92 20.99 9.33 -29.18
N ALA A 93 20.53 8.36 -29.97
CA ALA A 93 19.35 7.56 -29.64
C ALA A 93 19.52 6.79 -28.30
N ALA A 94 20.72 6.26 -28.03
CA ALA A 94 21.02 5.60 -26.76
C ALA A 94 21.03 6.56 -25.58
N THR A 95 21.53 7.79 -25.75
CA THR A 95 21.49 8.84 -24.70
C THR A 95 20.06 9.31 -24.42
N GLU A 96 19.25 9.52 -25.45
CA GLU A 96 17.83 9.89 -25.30
C GLU A 96 17.04 8.77 -24.60
N ALA A 97 17.31 7.51 -24.95
CA ALA A 97 16.69 6.36 -24.27
C ALA A 97 17.11 6.23 -22.80
N ARG A 98 18.38 6.52 -22.48
CA ARG A 98 18.88 6.58 -21.10
C ARG A 98 18.16 7.67 -20.31
N ASP A 99 18.06 8.87 -20.87
CA ASP A 99 17.47 10.02 -20.18
C ASP A 99 15.96 9.86 -19.99
N ALA A 100 15.27 9.31 -20.98
CA ALA A 100 13.85 8.95 -20.86
C ALA A 100 13.62 7.85 -19.79
N ALA A 101 14.51 6.86 -19.69
CA ALA A 101 14.44 5.85 -18.64
C ALA A 101 14.72 6.45 -17.25
N ALA A 102 15.66 7.38 -17.13
CA ALA A 102 15.98 8.06 -15.88
C ALA A 102 14.79 8.90 -15.37
N LEU A 103 14.14 9.66 -16.26
CA LEU A 103 12.93 10.43 -15.93
C LEU A 103 11.81 9.51 -15.45
N ARG A 104 11.57 8.38 -16.13
CA ARG A 104 10.53 7.40 -15.72
C ARG A 104 10.82 6.75 -14.37
N VAL A 105 12.09 6.52 -14.03
CA VAL A 105 12.45 6.00 -12.70
C VAL A 105 12.13 7.05 -11.63
N MET A 106 12.49 8.31 -11.86
CA MET A 106 12.21 9.41 -10.92
C MET A 106 10.70 9.62 -10.71
N GLU A 107 9.91 9.65 -11.79
CA GLU A 107 8.44 9.76 -11.70
C GLU A 107 7.81 8.60 -10.91
N LEU A 108 8.36 7.39 -11.04
CA LEU A 108 7.87 6.24 -10.28
C LEU A 108 8.28 6.28 -8.81
N GLU A 109 9.48 6.79 -8.49
CA GLU A 109 9.91 7.00 -7.11
C GLU A 109 8.95 7.97 -6.39
N ASP A 110 8.57 9.07 -7.04
CA ASP A 110 7.58 10.03 -6.51
C ASP A 110 6.20 9.38 -6.26
N VAL A 111 5.72 8.58 -7.22
CA VAL A 111 4.44 7.86 -7.10
C VAL A 111 4.51 6.83 -5.96
N GLN A 112 5.63 6.14 -5.81
CA GLN A 112 5.85 5.14 -4.79
C GLN A 112 5.92 5.75 -3.39
N GLU A 113 6.55 6.90 -3.23
CA GLU A 113 6.55 7.66 -1.98
C GLU A 113 5.11 8.06 -1.59
N GLY A 114 4.32 8.53 -2.56
CA GLY A 114 2.90 8.82 -2.37
C GLY A 114 2.08 7.61 -1.93
N LEU A 115 2.28 6.46 -2.57
CA LEU A 115 1.61 5.21 -2.22
C LEU A 115 2.02 4.69 -0.84
N GLN A 116 3.30 4.77 -0.48
CA GLN A 116 3.77 4.39 0.86
C GLN A 116 3.14 5.26 1.94
N LYS A 117 3.04 6.57 1.71
CA LYS A 117 2.35 7.48 2.62
C LYS A 117 0.89 7.07 2.83
N GLN A 118 0.16 6.80 1.74
CA GLN A 118 -1.23 6.35 1.82
C GLN A 118 -1.36 5.00 2.56
N LEU A 119 -0.41 4.09 2.38
CA LEU A 119 -0.39 2.81 3.09
C LEU A 119 -0.21 3.00 4.60
N GLU A 120 0.69 3.89 5.03
CA GLU A 120 0.90 4.20 6.46
C GLU A 120 -0.29 4.94 7.08
N GLU A 121 -0.92 5.84 6.34
CA GLU A 121 -2.17 6.49 6.76
C GLU A 121 -3.29 5.45 6.95
N ALA A 122 -3.45 4.52 6.01
CA ALA A 122 -4.43 3.43 6.11
C ALA A 122 -4.15 2.50 7.31
N LYS A 123 -2.88 2.20 7.59
CA LYS A 123 -2.49 1.41 8.78
C LYS A 123 -2.86 2.12 10.08
N THR A 124 -2.59 3.41 10.15
CA THR A 124 -2.92 4.24 11.33
C THR A 124 -4.44 4.27 11.55
N ALA A 125 -5.21 4.51 10.49
CA ALA A 125 -6.68 4.51 10.56
C ALA A 125 -7.26 3.15 11.00
N ALA A 126 -6.70 2.04 10.49
CA ALA A 126 -7.10 0.71 10.93
C ALA A 126 -6.78 0.44 12.42
N ALA A 127 -5.62 0.92 12.90
CA ALA A 127 -5.24 0.80 14.30
C ALA A 127 -6.16 1.60 15.22
N GLU A 128 -6.50 2.84 14.85
CA GLU A 128 -7.46 3.68 15.58
C GLU A 128 -8.84 3.03 15.67
N THR A 129 -9.31 2.45 14.55
CA THR A 129 -10.60 1.75 14.51
C THR A 129 -10.59 0.53 15.44
N ASN A 130 -9.51 -0.26 15.46
CA ASN A 130 -9.39 -1.39 16.39
C ASN A 130 -9.45 -0.94 17.87
N ILE A 131 -8.86 0.20 18.22
CA ILE A 131 -8.90 0.76 19.58
C ILE A 131 -10.33 1.20 19.94
N LEU A 132 -11.05 1.84 19.02
CA LEU A 132 -12.44 2.25 19.22
C LEU A 132 -13.36 1.05 19.44
N VAL A 133 -13.25 0.02 18.58
CA VAL A 133 -14.02 -1.22 18.72
C VAL A 133 -13.76 -1.88 20.08
N ALA A 134 -12.50 -1.94 20.53
CA ALA A 134 -12.16 -2.50 21.83
C ALA A 134 -12.78 -1.70 23.00
N LYS A 135 -12.80 -0.37 22.91
CA LYS A 135 -13.45 0.49 23.92
C LYS A 135 -14.96 0.28 23.97
N LEU A 136 -15.63 0.23 22.82
CA LEU A 136 -17.07 -0.02 22.74
C LEU A 136 -17.45 -1.40 23.28
N GLN A 137 -16.64 -2.42 23.00
CA GLN A 137 -16.84 -3.76 23.57
C GLN A 137 -16.71 -3.75 25.11
N GLN A 138 -15.75 -3.00 25.65
CA GLN A 138 -15.57 -2.86 27.09
C GLN A 138 -16.74 -2.12 27.75
N GLU A 139 -17.22 -1.04 27.13
CA GLU A 139 -18.35 -0.25 27.62
C GLU A 139 -19.65 -1.07 27.61
N ASN A 140 -19.93 -1.78 26.51
CA ASN A 140 -21.07 -2.70 26.41
C ASN A 140 -21.03 -3.82 27.46
N ALA A 141 -19.86 -4.36 27.76
CA ALA A 141 -19.71 -5.35 28.83
C ALA A 141 -20.04 -4.75 30.21
N GLY A 142 -19.66 -3.49 30.44
CA GLY A 142 -20.00 -2.73 31.65
C GLY A 142 -21.51 -2.50 31.79
N LEU A 143 -22.16 -2.05 30.72
CA LEU A 143 -23.61 -1.81 30.68
C LEU A 143 -24.42 -3.09 30.92
N ARG A 144 -24.04 -4.21 30.28
CA ARG A 144 -24.69 -5.51 30.52
C ARG A 144 -24.56 -5.97 31.97
N LYS A 145 -23.43 -5.71 32.60
CA LYS A 145 -23.22 -6.03 34.01
C LYS A 145 -24.14 -5.19 34.90
N GLN A 146 -24.24 -3.89 34.65
CA GLN A 146 -25.14 -2.99 35.38
C GLN A 146 -26.61 -3.38 35.21
N GLN A 147 -27.04 -3.74 34.00
CA GLN A 147 -28.38 -4.27 33.75
C GLN A 147 -28.65 -5.54 34.57
N GLY A 148 -27.74 -6.51 34.54
CA GLY A 148 -27.90 -7.76 35.29
C GLY A 148 -27.88 -7.57 36.81
N ASP A 149 -27.23 -6.53 37.32
CA ASP A 149 -27.25 -6.20 38.75
C ASP A 149 -28.58 -5.50 39.12
N LEU A 150 -29.10 -4.59 38.29
CA LEU A 150 -30.42 -3.98 38.48
C LEU A 150 -31.57 -4.99 38.42
N GLU A 151 -31.51 -5.96 37.51
CA GLU A 151 -32.51 -7.05 37.41
C GLU A 151 -32.53 -7.96 38.63
N ARG A 152 -31.43 -8.06 39.40
CA ARG A 152 -31.39 -8.82 40.65
C ARG A 152 -31.89 -8.06 41.87
N GLU A 153 -31.94 -6.73 41.80
CA GLU A 153 -32.41 -5.84 42.87
C GLU A 153 -33.93 -5.60 42.83
N LEU A 154 -34.60 -5.94 41.72
CA LEU A 154 -36.06 -5.91 41.53
C LEU A 154 -36.73 -7.24 41.88
#